data_AF-A8WM39-F1
#
_entry.id   AF-A8WM39-F1
#
_cell.length_a   1.000
_cell.length_b   1.000
_cell.length_c   1.000
_cell.angle_alpha   90.00
_cell.angle_beta   90.00
_cell.angle_gamma   90.00
#
_symmetry.space_group_name_H-M   'P 1'
#
loop_
_entity.id
_entity.type
_entity.pdbx_description
1 polymer ?
#
loop_
_entity_poly.entity_id
_entity_poly.type
_entity_poly.pdbx_seq_one_letter_code
_entity_poly.pdbx_strand_id
1 'polypeptide(L)'
;MVENWDTSYAQVEEALLKSWPKNKESCAQLLIGYFDYYSRFDFRNFVVQCRREMTLSKMEKEWPRPICVEDPFDLNHNLSSGVTKKMFVFIMKVFINSRAVFMSEKPKMTDHNHAGFHLMYRKVLLDKCHQGSAPSDRQCHSCHRIGHFYESCPFRMQGKDNRRRYTSNSTNNSYRSTTGSIITGRRQRILMVLEIDWAIIKG
;
A
#
# COMPACT_ATOMS: atom_id res chain seq x y z
N MET A 1 2.37 -6.73 -26.22
CA MET A 1 3.58 -6.96 -25.40
C MET A 1 4.25 -5.63 -25.10
N VAL A 2 4.48 -5.32 -23.82
CA VAL A 2 5.27 -4.17 -23.37
C VAL A 2 6.33 -4.72 -22.42
N GLU A 3 7.62 -4.44 -22.67
CA GLU A 3 8.73 -4.96 -21.84
C GLU A 3 8.69 -6.50 -21.63
N ASN A 4 8.28 -7.25 -22.66
CA ASN A 4 8.08 -8.71 -22.63
C ASN A 4 6.94 -9.21 -21.72
N TRP A 5 6.08 -8.32 -21.24
CA TRP A 5 4.84 -8.68 -20.55
C TRP A 5 3.63 -8.57 -21.48
N ASP A 6 2.71 -9.53 -21.37
CA ASP A 6 1.37 -9.38 -21.94
C ASP A 6 0.57 -8.42 -21.06
N THR A 7 0.27 -7.26 -21.62
CA THR A 7 -0.49 -6.20 -20.95
C THR A 7 -1.91 -6.09 -21.48
N SER A 8 -2.38 -7.11 -22.20
CA SER A 8 -3.77 -7.18 -22.63
C SER A 8 -4.69 -7.47 -21.45
N TYR A 9 -5.88 -6.87 -21.50
CA TYR A 9 -6.96 -7.12 -20.54
C TYR A 9 -8.27 -7.05 -21.29
N ALA A 10 -9.29 -7.76 -20.81
CA ALA A 10 -10.61 -7.73 -21.42
C ALA A 10 -11.14 -6.29 -21.41
N GLN A 11 -11.42 -5.74 -22.59
CA GLN A 11 -12.28 -4.58 -22.67
C GLN A 11 -13.67 -5.03 -22.25
N VAL A 12 -14.19 -4.40 -21.21
CA VAL A 12 -15.48 -4.77 -20.64
C VAL A 12 -16.56 -4.37 -21.64
N GLU A 13 -17.03 -5.35 -22.41
CA GLU A 13 -18.15 -5.14 -23.33
C GLU A 13 -19.45 -4.99 -22.54
N GLU A 14 -20.34 -4.10 -23.00
CA GLU A 14 -21.62 -3.83 -22.34
C GLU A 14 -22.50 -5.08 -22.21
N ALA A 15 -22.35 -6.04 -23.14
CA ALA A 15 -23.00 -7.35 -23.07
C ALA A 15 -22.50 -8.20 -21.89
N LEU A 16 -21.18 -8.19 -21.62
CA LEU A 16 -20.59 -8.93 -20.51
C LEU A 16 -21.06 -8.39 -19.15
N LEU A 17 -21.18 -7.07 -19.03
CA LEU A 17 -21.71 -6.42 -17.82
C LEU A 17 -23.13 -6.85 -17.48
N LYS A 18 -23.96 -7.15 -18.49
CA LYS A 18 -25.35 -7.60 -18.28
C LYS A 18 -25.41 -9.00 -17.65
N SER A 19 -24.49 -9.89 -18.03
CA SER A 19 -24.40 -11.26 -17.51
C SER A 19 -23.50 -11.40 -16.27
N TRP A 20 -22.74 -10.37 -15.90
CA TRP A 20 -21.81 -10.44 -14.77
C TRP A 20 -22.57 -10.66 -13.45
N PRO A 21 -22.11 -11.56 -12.58
CA PRO A 21 -22.68 -11.73 -11.24
C PRO A 21 -22.71 -10.40 -10.47
N LYS A 22 -23.91 -9.97 -10.07
CA LYS A 22 -24.07 -8.74 -9.31
C LYS A 22 -23.95 -9.02 -7.81
N ASN A 23 -22.95 -8.44 -7.17
CA ASN A 23 -22.87 -8.40 -5.71
C ASN A 23 -23.94 -7.42 -5.19
N LYS A 24 -24.70 -7.82 -4.15
CA LYS A 24 -25.79 -7.03 -3.55
C LYS A 24 -25.43 -6.46 -2.17
N GLU A 25 -24.21 -6.67 -1.73
CA GLU A 25 -23.71 -6.20 -0.46
C GLU A 25 -23.45 -4.69 -0.52
N SER A 26 -23.70 -4.00 0.58
CA SER A 26 -23.33 -2.60 0.74
C SER A 26 -21.81 -2.43 0.84
N CYS A 27 -21.31 -1.23 0.57
CA CYS A 27 -19.89 -0.90 0.78
C CYS A 27 -19.40 -1.23 2.21
N ALA A 28 -20.28 -1.08 3.22
CA ALA A 28 -19.94 -1.41 4.60
C ALA A 28 -19.75 -2.93 4.80
N GLN A 29 -20.64 -3.74 4.23
CA GLN A 29 -20.52 -5.20 4.27
C GLN A 29 -19.25 -5.69 3.54
N LEU A 30 -18.95 -5.11 2.38
CA LEU A 30 -17.76 -5.46 1.61
C LEU A 30 -16.47 -5.07 2.33
N LEU A 31 -16.44 -3.92 3.02
CA LEU A 31 -15.31 -3.53 3.85
C LEU A 31 -15.12 -4.48 5.05
N ILE A 32 -16.20 -4.91 5.69
CA ILE A 32 -16.15 -5.91 6.77
C ILE A 32 -15.62 -7.24 6.22
N GLY A 33 -16.16 -7.67 5.07
CA GLY A 33 -15.73 -8.87 4.36
C GLY A 33 -14.25 -8.83 3.98
N TYR A 34 -13.74 -7.66 3.56
CA TYR A 34 -12.33 -7.44 3.26
C TYR A 34 -11.44 -7.71 4.50
N PHE A 35 -11.76 -7.11 5.65
CA PHE A 35 -10.98 -7.35 6.88
C PHE A 35 -11.11 -8.79 7.37
N ASP A 36 -12.32 -9.36 7.31
CA ASP A 36 -12.56 -10.75 7.71
C ASP A 36 -11.79 -11.75 6.82
N TYR A 37 -11.82 -11.57 5.50
CA TYR A 37 -11.10 -12.41 4.54
C TYR A 37 -9.59 -12.34 4.77
N TYR A 38 -8.99 -11.15 4.71
CA TYR A 38 -7.54 -11.02 4.82
C TYR A 38 -7.01 -11.28 6.23
N SER A 39 -7.82 -11.18 7.28
CA SER A 39 -7.40 -11.67 8.61
C SER A 39 -7.20 -13.19 8.68
N ARG A 40 -7.86 -13.94 7.79
CA ARG A 40 -7.86 -15.41 7.73
C ARG A 40 -7.10 -15.97 6.53
N PHE A 41 -6.77 -15.12 5.56
CA PHE A 41 -6.04 -15.51 4.35
C PHE A 41 -4.71 -16.17 4.72
N ASP A 42 -4.42 -17.29 4.07
CA ASP A 42 -3.20 -18.03 4.30
C ASP A 42 -2.02 -17.40 3.55
N PHE A 43 -1.54 -16.29 4.12
CA PHE A 43 -0.33 -15.60 3.69
C PHE A 43 0.91 -16.47 3.84
N ARG A 44 0.89 -17.64 4.48
CA ARG A 44 2.06 -18.50 4.54
C ARG A 44 2.27 -19.21 3.21
N ASN A 45 1.18 -19.67 2.59
CA ASN A 45 1.26 -20.56 1.43
C ASN A 45 0.86 -19.90 0.11
N PHE A 46 0.05 -18.82 0.14
CA PHE A 46 -0.51 -18.23 -1.09
C PHE A 46 -0.05 -16.80 -1.38
N VAL A 47 -0.19 -16.44 -2.65
CA VAL A 47 0.09 -15.13 -3.22
C VAL A 47 -1.23 -14.45 -3.54
N VAL A 48 -1.36 -13.18 -3.16
CA VAL A 48 -2.50 -12.34 -3.57
C VAL A 48 -2.29 -11.94 -5.02
N GLN A 49 -3.28 -12.19 -5.87
CA GLN A 49 -3.22 -11.91 -7.31
C GLN A 49 -4.64 -11.69 -7.86
N CYS A 50 -4.77 -11.01 -8.98
CA CYS A 50 -6.06 -10.73 -9.63
C CYS A 50 -6.14 -11.16 -11.11
N ARG A 51 -5.08 -11.76 -11.67
CA ARG A 51 -5.00 -12.09 -13.10
C ARG A 51 -5.65 -13.43 -13.48
N ARG A 52 -5.75 -14.37 -12.52
CA ARG A 52 -6.27 -15.73 -12.75
C ARG A 52 -7.27 -16.11 -11.68
N GLU A 53 -8.16 -17.05 -11.99
CA GLU A 53 -9.14 -17.53 -11.01
C GLU A 53 -8.50 -18.50 -9.99
N MET A 54 -7.60 -19.36 -10.46
CA MET A 54 -6.96 -20.37 -9.61
C MET A 54 -5.98 -19.75 -8.60
N THR A 55 -6.00 -20.25 -7.37
CA THR A 55 -5.08 -19.82 -6.32
C THR A 55 -3.62 -19.98 -6.75
N LEU A 56 -2.75 -19.06 -6.31
CA LEU A 56 -1.33 -19.06 -6.62
C LEU A 56 -0.51 -19.35 -5.37
N SER A 57 0.22 -20.46 -5.39
CA SER A 57 1.09 -20.81 -4.27
C SER A 57 2.40 -20.04 -4.31
N LYS A 58 3.00 -19.79 -3.14
CA LYS A 58 4.34 -19.22 -3.02
C LYS A 58 5.43 -20.17 -3.48
N MET A 59 5.15 -21.47 -3.45
CA MET A 59 6.04 -22.51 -3.96
C MET A 59 6.19 -22.40 -5.47
N GLU A 60 5.09 -22.21 -6.21
CA GLU A 60 5.14 -21.94 -7.66
C GLU A 60 5.97 -20.69 -8.02
N LYS A 61 5.98 -19.68 -7.14
CA LYS A 61 6.69 -18.41 -7.36
C LYS A 61 8.10 -18.37 -6.76
N GLU A 62 8.45 -19.34 -5.93
CA GLU A 62 9.67 -19.34 -5.13
C GLU A 62 9.86 -18.03 -4.33
N TRP A 63 8.79 -17.50 -3.75
CA TRP A 63 8.81 -16.22 -3.02
C TRP A 63 8.81 -16.40 -1.49
N PRO A 64 9.98 -16.37 -0.81
CA PRO A 64 10.09 -16.56 0.64
C PRO A 64 9.81 -15.26 1.42
N ARG A 65 8.67 -14.61 1.17
CA ARG A 65 8.27 -13.36 1.84
C ARG A 65 7.06 -13.58 2.76
N PRO A 66 6.89 -12.81 3.85
CA PRO A 66 5.74 -12.96 4.75
C PRO A 66 4.40 -12.71 4.05
N ILE A 67 4.38 -11.70 3.19
CA ILE A 67 3.27 -11.38 2.29
C ILE A 67 3.81 -11.39 0.86
N CYS A 68 2.98 -11.80 -0.09
CA CYS A 68 3.28 -11.78 -1.52
C CYS A 68 2.07 -11.24 -2.26
N VAL A 69 2.27 -10.21 -3.07
CA VAL A 69 1.24 -9.64 -3.94
C VAL A 69 1.87 -9.57 -5.33
N GLU A 70 1.34 -10.37 -6.27
CA GLU A 70 1.80 -10.41 -7.66
C GLU A 70 1.27 -9.17 -8.40
N ASP A 71 2.14 -8.51 -9.16
CA ASP A 71 1.71 -7.51 -10.14
C ASP A 71 0.96 -8.21 -11.29
N PRO A 72 -0.19 -7.68 -11.75
CA PRO A 72 -1.03 -8.36 -12.74
C PRO A 72 -0.35 -8.55 -14.11
N PHE A 73 0.67 -7.74 -14.42
CA PHE A 73 1.38 -7.79 -15.69
C PHE A 73 2.82 -8.25 -15.50
N ASP A 74 3.58 -7.60 -14.61
CA ASP A 74 4.95 -8.03 -14.30
C ASP A 74 4.92 -9.18 -13.29
N LEU A 75 4.78 -10.41 -13.80
CA LEU A 75 4.61 -11.57 -12.94
C LEU A 75 5.85 -11.83 -12.07
N ASN A 76 7.02 -11.26 -12.38
CA ASN A 76 8.21 -11.41 -11.54
C ASN A 76 8.26 -10.37 -10.42
N HIS A 77 7.36 -9.39 -10.44
CA HIS A 77 7.30 -8.32 -9.47
C HIS A 77 6.34 -8.63 -8.31
N ASN A 78 6.92 -8.86 -7.13
CA ASN A 78 6.18 -8.88 -5.88
C ASN A 78 6.09 -7.47 -5.30
N LEU A 79 4.91 -6.85 -5.34
CA LEU A 79 4.63 -5.50 -4.84
C LEU A 79 4.94 -5.32 -3.35
N SER A 80 4.95 -6.42 -2.60
CA SER A 80 5.21 -6.44 -1.16
C SER A 80 6.65 -6.79 -0.78
N SER A 81 7.59 -6.82 -1.74
CA SER A 81 9.02 -7.13 -1.51
C SER A 81 9.68 -6.23 -0.45
N GLY A 82 9.17 -5.01 -0.27
CA GLY A 82 9.64 -4.07 0.75
C GLY A 82 9.17 -4.36 2.19
N VAL A 83 8.20 -5.26 2.37
CA VAL A 83 7.56 -5.52 3.67
C VAL A 83 8.44 -6.43 4.52
N THR A 84 8.85 -5.92 5.69
CA THR A 84 9.62 -6.70 6.68
C THR A 84 8.71 -7.62 7.49
N LYS A 85 9.27 -8.62 8.18
CA LYS A 85 8.51 -9.46 9.13
C LYS A 85 7.82 -8.63 10.22
N LYS A 86 8.50 -7.61 10.75
CA LYS A 86 7.94 -6.69 11.76
C LYS A 86 6.75 -5.91 11.20
N MET A 87 6.90 -5.37 9.98
CA MET A 87 5.81 -4.68 9.30
C MET A 87 4.64 -5.62 9.00
N PHE A 88 4.90 -6.85 8.56
CA PHE A 88 3.87 -7.86 8.33
C PHE A 88 3.07 -8.16 9.60
N VAL A 89 3.74 -8.38 10.74
CA VAL A 89 3.05 -8.59 12.03
C VAL A 89 2.20 -7.37 12.40
N PHE A 90 2.71 -6.16 12.18
CA PHE A 90 1.94 -4.94 12.42
C PHE A 90 0.69 -4.88 11.53
N ILE A 91 0.82 -5.15 10.23
CA ILE A 91 -0.30 -5.21 9.28
C ILE A 91 -1.33 -6.24 9.75
N MET A 92 -0.92 -7.47 10.07
CA MET A 92 -1.87 -8.51 10.53
C MET A 92 -2.61 -8.13 11.81
N LYS A 93 -1.94 -7.47 12.76
CA LYS A 93 -2.61 -6.94 13.96
C LYS A 93 -3.66 -5.90 13.59
N VAL A 94 -3.38 -5.00 12.65
CA VAL A 94 -4.37 -4.03 12.13
C VAL A 94 -5.57 -4.77 11.52
N PHE A 95 -5.36 -5.78 10.68
CA PHE A 95 -6.45 -6.54 10.06
C PHE A 95 -7.32 -7.25 11.10
N ILE A 96 -6.70 -7.96 12.04
CA ILE A 96 -7.41 -8.70 13.10
C ILE A 96 -8.19 -7.75 14.01
N ASN A 97 -7.56 -6.64 14.44
CA ASN A 97 -8.22 -5.66 15.30
C ASN A 97 -9.37 -4.95 14.56
N SER A 98 -9.13 -4.51 13.33
CA SER A 98 -10.16 -3.85 12.50
C SER A 98 -11.36 -4.76 12.30
N ARG A 99 -11.15 -6.02 11.93
CA ARG A 99 -12.22 -7.03 11.86
C ARG A 99 -13.03 -7.08 13.15
N ALA A 100 -12.36 -7.23 14.30
CA ALA A 100 -13.05 -7.33 15.58
C ALA A 100 -13.87 -6.07 15.91
N VAL A 101 -13.31 -4.88 15.69
CA VAL A 101 -13.98 -3.60 15.93
C VAL A 101 -15.17 -3.42 14.97
N PHE A 102 -14.98 -3.60 13.68
CA PHE A 102 -16.04 -3.43 12.67
C PHE A 102 -17.21 -4.43 12.85
N MET A 103 -16.96 -5.63 13.40
CA MET A 103 -18.00 -6.61 13.69
C MET A 103 -18.72 -6.39 15.04
N SER A 104 -18.10 -5.67 15.98
CA SER A 104 -18.61 -5.50 17.35
C SER A 104 -19.16 -4.10 17.64
N GLU A 105 -18.63 -3.07 16.98
CA GLU A 105 -19.00 -1.69 17.24
C GLU A 105 -20.40 -1.40 16.70
N LYS A 106 -21.31 -1.05 17.61
CA LYS A 106 -22.64 -0.59 17.25
C LYS A 106 -22.75 0.89 17.51
N PRO A 107 -23.20 1.69 16.53
CA PRO A 107 -23.43 3.10 16.76
C PRO A 107 -24.48 3.28 17.86
N LYS A 108 -24.21 4.16 18.82
CA LYS A 108 -25.23 4.60 19.77
C LYS A 108 -26.16 5.56 19.01
N MET A 109 -27.43 5.19 18.85
CA MET A 109 -28.44 6.09 18.28
C MET A 109 -28.77 7.17 19.31
N THR A 110 -28.00 8.25 19.32
CA THR A 110 -28.21 9.36 20.26
C THR A 110 -28.38 10.70 19.56
N ASP A 111 -28.12 10.79 18.25
CA ASP A 111 -28.21 12.04 17.50
C ASP A 111 -29.11 11.86 16.27
N HIS A 112 -30.15 12.70 16.19
CA HIS A 112 -31.06 12.75 15.03
C HIS A 112 -30.41 13.47 13.83
N ASN A 113 -29.28 14.15 14.02
CA ASN A 113 -28.49 14.73 12.94
C ASN A 113 -27.58 13.69 12.29
N HIS A 114 -27.93 13.30 11.07
CA HIS A 114 -27.23 12.29 10.28
C HIS A 114 -25.74 12.62 10.06
N ALA A 115 -25.37 13.89 9.85
CA ALA A 115 -23.99 14.28 9.54
C ALA A 115 -23.06 14.21 10.77
N GLY A 116 -23.54 14.70 11.93
CA GLY A 116 -22.78 14.64 13.19
C GLY A 116 -22.55 13.20 13.64
N PHE A 117 -23.58 12.38 13.51
CA PHE A 117 -23.53 10.94 13.77
C PHE A 117 -22.45 10.23 12.96
N HIS A 118 -22.39 10.43 11.63
CA HIS A 118 -21.38 9.77 10.77
C HIS A 118 -19.97 10.17 11.15
N LEU A 119 -19.73 11.46 11.44
CA LEU A 119 -18.41 11.94 11.82
C LEU A 119 -17.95 11.35 13.16
N MET A 120 -18.85 11.32 14.15
CA MET A 120 -18.58 10.77 15.48
C MET A 120 -18.36 9.25 15.41
N TYR A 121 -19.26 8.52 14.73
CA TYR A 121 -19.15 7.08 14.58
C TYR A 121 -17.86 6.70 13.86
N ARG A 122 -17.52 7.37 12.76
CA ARG A 122 -16.24 7.19 12.06
C ARG A 122 -15.05 7.41 13.00
N LYS A 123 -15.07 8.47 13.80
CA LYS A 123 -13.99 8.77 14.75
C LYS A 123 -13.83 7.65 15.77
N VAL A 124 -14.90 7.24 16.44
CA VAL A 124 -14.86 6.16 17.45
C VAL A 124 -14.35 4.86 16.84
N LEU A 125 -14.82 4.52 15.64
CA LEU A 125 -14.46 3.28 14.96
C LEU A 125 -12.98 3.28 14.58
N LEU A 126 -12.47 4.37 13.99
CA LEU A 126 -11.06 4.50 13.62
C LEU A 126 -10.13 4.57 14.85
N ASP A 127 -10.55 5.26 15.91
CA ASP A 127 -9.80 5.34 17.16
C ASP A 127 -9.67 3.93 17.80
N LYS A 128 -10.73 3.10 17.76
CA LYS A 128 -10.69 1.70 18.22
C LYS A 128 -9.88 0.78 17.30
N CYS A 129 -9.86 1.04 16.00
CA CYS A 129 -9.02 0.28 15.06
C CYS A 129 -7.51 0.59 15.20
N HIS A 130 -7.16 1.66 15.92
CA HIS A 130 -5.78 2.13 16.03
C HIS A 130 -4.85 1.10 16.69
N GLN A 131 -3.80 0.69 15.97
CA GLN A 131 -2.85 -0.34 16.40
C GLN A 131 -1.53 0.21 16.98
N GLY A 132 -1.40 1.54 17.06
CA GLY A 132 -0.16 2.25 17.41
C GLY A 132 0.67 2.62 16.17
N SER A 133 1.90 3.07 16.42
CA SER A 133 2.82 3.48 15.35
C SER A 133 3.38 2.29 14.57
N ALA A 134 3.38 2.40 13.24
CA ALA A 134 3.98 1.40 12.37
C ALA A 134 5.51 1.33 12.55
N PRO A 135 6.14 0.15 12.35
CA PRO A 135 7.59 0.02 12.38
C PRO A 135 8.28 0.95 11.37
N SER A 136 9.33 1.64 11.82
CA SER A 136 10.09 2.62 11.04
C SER A 136 11.54 2.19 10.78
N ASP A 137 11.87 0.91 10.97
CA ASP A 137 13.24 0.38 10.97
C ASP A 137 13.98 0.52 9.63
N ARG A 138 13.27 0.67 8.52
CA ARG A 138 13.86 0.89 7.19
C ARG A 138 13.95 2.36 6.78
N GLN A 139 13.37 3.25 7.57
CA GLN A 139 13.32 4.67 7.26
C GLN A 139 14.65 5.32 7.65
N CYS A 140 15.18 6.17 6.78
CA CYS A 140 16.35 6.97 7.11
C CYS A 140 16.08 7.85 8.33
N HIS A 141 16.95 7.81 9.35
CA HIS A 141 16.79 8.60 10.59
C HIS A 141 16.78 10.12 10.38
N SER A 142 17.26 10.60 9.23
CA SER A 142 17.29 12.04 8.93
C SER A 142 16.08 12.54 8.15
N CYS A 143 15.49 11.74 7.25
CA CYS A 143 14.39 12.20 6.39
C CYS A 143 13.15 11.30 6.40
N HIS A 144 13.20 10.19 7.15
CA HIS A 144 12.15 9.19 7.30
C HIS A 144 11.69 8.50 6.01
N ARG A 145 12.44 8.64 4.90
CA ARG A 145 12.20 7.92 3.64
C ARG A 145 13.07 6.67 3.52
N ILE A 146 12.61 5.70 2.74
CA ILE A 146 13.36 4.48 2.42
C ILE A 146 14.20 4.66 1.13
N GLY A 147 15.09 3.71 0.84
CA GLY A 147 15.76 3.62 -0.47
C GLY A 147 17.10 4.34 -0.60
N HIS A 148 17.72 4.74 0.51
CA HIS A 148 19.08 5.30 0.51
C HIS A 148 19.81 5.00 1.81
N PHE A 149 21.13 4.95 1.76
CA PHE A 149 21.98 4.93 2.95
C PHE A 149 21.96 6.30 3.66
N TYR A 150 22.19 6.30 4.96
CA TYR A 150 22.15 7.53 5.78
C TYR A 150 23.12 8.61 5.28
N GLU A 151 24.28 8.21 4.77
CA GLU A 151 25.32 9.06 4.20
C GLU A 151 24.83 9.80 2.95
N SER A 152 24.02 9.12 2.13
CA SER A 152 23.46 9.61 0.87
C SER A 152 22.09 10.28 1.05
N CYS A 153 21.70 10.62 2.29
CA CYS A 153 20.43 11.28 2.56
C CYS A 153 20.33 12.62 1.83
N PRO A 154 19.36 12.81 0.92
CA PRO A 154 19.19 14.07 0.17
C PRO A 154 19.00 15.29 1.08
N PHE A 155 18.33 15.11 2.22
CA PHE A 155 18.11 16.17 3.20
C PHE A 155 19.44 16.61 3.87
N ARG A 156 20.34 15.67 4.13
CA ARG A 156 21.67 15.94 4.70
C ARG A 156 22.63 16.56 3.68
N MET A 157 22.54 16.12 2.42
CA MET A 157 23.29 16.72 1.30
C MET A 157 22.91 18.19 1.10
N GLN A 158 21.61 18.51 1.04
CA GLN A 158 21.13 19.89 0.95
C GLN A 158 21.59 20.77 2.13
N GLY A 159 21.62 20.23 3.36
CA GLY A 159 22.15 20.94 4.53
C GLY A 159 23.67 21.19 4.50
N LYS A 160 24.44 20.33 3.81
CA LYS A 160 25.87 20.56 3.55
C LYS A 160 26.08 21.58 2.44
N ASP A 161 25.28 21.54 1.38
CA ASP A 161 25.35 22.52 0.29
C ASP A 161 24.97 23.93 0.77
N ASN A 162 23.96 24.05 1.63
CA ASN A 162 23.63 25.33 2.27
C ASN A 162 24.74 25.84 3.19
N ARG A 163 25.44 24.96 3.93
CA ARG A 163 26.61 25.34 4.74
C ARG A 163 27.83 25.70 3.90
N ARG A 164 28.05 25.00 2.78
CA ARG A 164 29.12 25.33 1.81
C ARG A 164 28.86 26.68 1.16
N ARG A 165 27.62 26.99 0.77
CA ARG A 165 27.24 28.31 0.23
C ARG A 165 27.49 29.47 1.20
N TYR A 166 27.34 29.25 2.51
CA TYR A 166 27.64 30.27 3.52
C TYR A 166 29.14 30.42 3.80
N THR A 167 29.94 29.38 3.54
CA THR A 167 31.40 29.38 3.76
C THR A 167 32.20 29.67 2.50
N SER A 168 31.58 29.62 1.32
CA SER A 168 32.21 29.88 0.02
C SER A 168 32.08 31.33 -0.46
N ASN A 169 32.29 32.30 0.45
CA ASN A 169 32.66 33.66 0.05
C ASN A 169 34.20 33.82 -0.06
N SER A 170 34.92 32.71 -0.24
CA SER A 170 36.35 32.69 -0.53
C SER A 170 36.62 31.81 -1.74
N THR A 171 37.31 32.41 -2.71
CA THR A 171 37.72 31.96 -4.04
C THR A 171 38.30 30.54 -4.08
N ASN A 172 37.98 29.71 -5.08
CA ASN A 172 38.71 29.63 -6.35
C ASN A 172 38.24 28.42 -7.21
N ASN A 173 38.52 28.55 -8.50
CA ASN A 173 38.09 27.73 -9.64
C ASN A 173 38.63 26.26 -9.63
N SER A 174 37.84 25.28 -10.08
CA SER A 174 38.31 24.19 -10.97
C SER A 174 37.23 23.15 -11.33
N TYR A 175 37.25 22.82 -12.62
CA TYR A 175 36.47 21.91 -13.44
C TYR A 175 36.20 20.51 -12.85
N ARG A 176 34.95 20.02 -12.94
CA ARG A 176 34.67 18.65 -13.45
C ARG A 176 33.17 18.36 -13.71
N SER A 177 32.93 18.10 -15.00
CA SER A 177 32.12 17.06 -15.63
C SER A 177 30.67 16.81 -15.19
N THR A 178 29.80 17.25 -16.10
CA THR A 178 28.43 16.84 -16.39
C THR A 178 28.30 15.33 -16.63
N THR A 179 27.46 14.64 -15.86
CA THR A 179 26.73 13.43 -16.30
C THR A 179 25.38 13.37 -15.59
N GLY A 180 24.32 13.21 -16.38
CA GLY A 180 22.94 13.55 -16.04
C GLY A 180 22.29 12.68 -14.97
N SER A 181 21.59 13.36 -14.06
CA SER A 181 20.66 12.77 -13.11
C SER A 181 19.28 12.66 -13.76
N ILE A 182 18.87 11.45 -14.13
CA ILE A 182 17.47 11.16 -14.47
C ILE A 182 16.66 11.19 -13.17
N ILE A 183 15.69 12.09 -13.13
CA ILE A 183 14.79 12.30 -11.99
C ILE A 183 13.86 11.09 -11.84
N THR A 184 14.07 10.28 -10.81
CA THR A 184 13.10 9.28 -10.38
C THR A 184 11.98 9.96 -9.58
N GLY A 185 10.90 10.32 -10.25
CA GLY A 185 9.64 10.66 -9.62
C GLY A 185 8.75 9.43 -9.47
N ARG A 186 8.88 8.65 -8.39
CA ARG A 186 7.83 7.70 -7.99
C ARG A 186 7.53 7.85 -6.51
N ARG A 187 6.47 8.64 -6.25
CA ARG A 187 5.70 8.62 -5.01
C ARG A 187 5.26 7.16 -4.75
N GLN A 188 5.79 6.53 -3.72
CA GLN A 188 5.29 5.24 -3.24
C GLN A 188 3.92 5.46 -2.58
N ARG A 189 2.86 5.29 -3.37
CA ARG A 189 1.51 5.02 -2.87
C ARG A 189 1.45 3.56 -2.45
N ILE A 190 1.76 3.27 -1.19
CA ILE A 190 1.44 1.97 -0.54
C ILE A 190 -0.08 1.84 -0.24
N LEU A 191 -0.91 2.67 -0.87
CA LEU A 191 -2.37 2.56 -0.85
C LEU A 191 -2.96 1.89 -2.10
N MET A 192 -2.16 1.59 -3.14
CA MET A 192 -2.71 1.06 -4.41
C MET A 192 -3.12 -0.42 -4.36
N VAL A 193 -2.61 -1.22 -3.41
CA VAL A 193 -3.09 -2.61 -3.26
C VAL A 193 -4.49 -2.66 -2.63
N LEU A 194 -4.99 -1.54 -2.08
CA LEU A 194 -6.36 -1.41 -1.56
C LEU A 194 -7.35 -0.84 -2.59
N GLU A 195 -6.89 -0.28 -3.70
CA GLU A 195 -7.78 0.34 -4.70
C GLU A 195 -8.21 -0.62 -5.82
N ILE A 196 -7.55 -1.77 -5.99
CA ILE A 196 -7.88 -2.71 -7.07
C ILE A 196 -9.16 -3.52 -6.75
N ASP A 197 -9.46 -3.77 -5.47
CA ASP A 197 -10.76 -4.36 -5.07
C ASP A 197 -11.89 -3.31 -4.97
N TRP A 198 -11.58 -2.01 -4.86
CA TRP A 198 -12.59 -0.95 -4.74
C TRP A 198 -13.32 -0.62 -6.05
N ALA A 199 -12.68 -0.88 -7.20
CA ALA A 199 -13.29 -0.64 -8.52
C ALA A 199 -14.42 -1.63 -8.87
N ILE A 200 -14.53 -2.76 -8.15
CA ILE A 200 -15.60 -3.76 -8.34
C ILE A 200 -16.85 -3.45 -7.50
N ILE A 201 -16.74 -2.54 -6.51
CA ILE A 201 -17.79 -2.25 -5.53
C ILE A 201 -18.66 -1.05 -5.95
N LYS A 202 -18.30 -0.34 -7.02
CA LYS A 202 -19.10 0.77 -7.58
C LYS A 202 -19.52 0.53 -9.03
N GLY A 203 -20.20 -0.60 -9.24
CA GLY A 203 -21.11 -0.82 -10.36
C GLY A 203 -22.55 -0.82 -9.87
#